data_AF-A0A674ANC4-F1
#
_entry.id   AF-A0A674ANC4-F1
#
_cell.length_a   1.000
_cell.length_b   1.000
_cell.length_c   1.000
_cell.angle_alpha   90.00
_cell.angle_beta   90.00
_cell.angle_gamma   90.00
#
_symmetry.space_group_name_H-M   'P 1'
#
loop_
_entity.id
_entity.type
_entity.pdbx_description
1 polymer ?
#
loop_
_entity_poly.entity_id
_entity_poly.type
_entity_poly.pdbx_seq_one_letter_code
_entity_poly.pdbx_strand_id
1 'polypeptide(L)'
;MVCNLQAKRVDKRVDTTPLYNYVRMLRWVGAVHRAFTDFGVAELVSDLEVTSRGDSEKLMERLVGGERTLNGTAKSILAALDMLSSVGQRLFSAFSFLLLMVFTVLHLRRFCHNKKCENVYITRTFTHFDEKQKAEGRPPVLPLTLKEARRYITIPSPRLSATEGKAMLKCSFPVFTHCLAWVLFIGVDVLMFWLVEVIRTRLHELEPFHVPLIMNINEDMTAIGVPISVEINRRDFSYQVSIFEKSCLPKPILLLYDSILPLVVLLAALLSMALMSAKLTQIRLMVFEQFFSTNAEERVEFLHAKILKKRSRMEGNRKAEESSLRSLIQKPDFWCPILYRPQENDPIQ
;
A
#
# COMPACT_ATOMS: atom_id res chain seq x y z
N MET A 1 -23.24 1.64 19.45
CA MET A 1 -24.48 1.32 20.20
C MET A 1 -24.29 1.41 21.71
N VAL A 2 -23.22 0.85 22.29
CA VAL A 2 -22.93 0.87 23.74
C VAL A 2 -22.81 2.28 24.32
N CYS A 3 -22.08 3.20 23.65
CA CYS A 3 -22.00 4.62 24.09
C CYS A 3 -23.37 5.28 24.17
N ASN A 4 -24.22 5.11 23.13
CA ASN A 4 -25.54 5.72 23.08
C ASN A 4 -26.44 5.26 24.25
N LEU A 5 -26.36 3.96 24.60
CA LEU A 5 -27.04 3.40 25.76
C LEU A 5 -26.48 3.92 27.08
N GLN A 6 -25.15 4.12 27.19
CA GLN A 6 -24.51 4.68 28.38
C GLN A 6 -24.77 6.18 28.53
N ALA A 7 -24.77 6.96 27.46
CA ALA A 7 -25.07 8.39 27.50
C ALA A 7 -26.53 8.61 27.92
N LYS A 8 -27.48 7.85 27.35
CA LYS A 8 -28.87 7.84 27.80
C LYS A 8 -29.06 7.34 29.24
N ARG A 9 -28.12 6.52 29.77
CA ARG A 9 -28.08 6.05 31.17
C ARG A 9 -27.56 7.13 32.13
N VAL A 10 -26.43 7.78 31.81
CA VAL A 10 -25.73 8.71 32.71
C VAL A 10 -26.42 10.06 32.78
N ASP A 11 -27.00 10.53 31.67
CA ASP A 11 -27.63 11.86 31.65
C ASP A 11 -29.01 11.88 32.34
N LYS A 12 -29.50 10.74 32.88
CA LYS A 12 -30.88 10.54 33.38
C LYS A 12 -31.99 10.98 32.40
N ARG A 13 -31.64 11.39 31.18
CA ARG A 13 -32.53 11.66 30.04
C ARG A 13 -32.86 10.36 29.30
N VAL A 14 -33.35 9.37 30.02
CA VAL A 14 -34.29 8.46 29.35
C VAL A 14 -35.47 9.36 29.06
N ASP A 15 -35.57 9.83 27.82
CA ASP A 15 -36.68 10.65 27.41
C ASP A 15 -37.96 9.85 27.69
N THR A 16 -38.65 10.20 28.77
CA THR A 16 -39.87 9.52 29.23
C THR A 16 -41.08 10.04 28.49
N THR A 17 -40.92 11.06 27.62
CA THR A 17 -41.97 11.63 26.77
C THR A 17 -42.75 10.56 26.00
N PRO A 18 -42.13 9.51 25.40
CA PRO A 18 -42.87 8.41 24.77
C PRO A 18 -43.80 7.68 25.74
N LEU A 19 -43.29 7.33 26.93
CA LEU A 19 -44.04 6.56 27.92
C LEU A 19 -45.12 7.43 28.58
N TYR A 20 -44.81 8.71 28.85
CA TYR A 20 -45.72 9.70 29.38
C TYR A 20 -46.86 10.02 28.41
N ASN A 21 -46.56 10.24 27.11
CA ASN A 21 -47.58 10.50 26.10
C ASN A 21 -48.44 9.27 25.83
N TYR A 22 -47.86 8.07 25.88
CA TYR A 22 -48.61 6.81 25.79
C TYR A 22 -49.55 6.60 26.99
N VAL A 23 -49.06 6.82 28.22
CA VAL A 23 -49.89 6.77 29.43
C VAL A 23 -50.99 7.85 29.39
N ARG A 24 -50.68 9.05 28.91
CA ARG A 24 -51.65 10.14 28.73
C ARG A 24 -52.73 9.76 27.71
N MET A 25 -52.35 9.11 26.62
CA MET A 25 -53.28 8.58 25.62
C MET A 25 -54.18 7.50 26.24
N LEU A 26 -53.62 6.53 26.97
CA LEU A 26 -54.42 5.49 27.64
C LEU A 26 -55.39 6.05 28.69
N ARG A 27 -54.97 7.06 29.47
CA ARG A 27 -55.86 7.78 30.41
C ARG A 27 -56.99 8.50 29.68
N TRP A 28 -56.70 9.12 28.54
CA TRP A 28 -57.71 9.79 27.73
C TRP A 28 -58.71 8.79 27.14
N VAL A 29 -58.24 7.67 26.58
CA VAL A 29 -59.12 6.59 26.08
C VAL A 29 -59.98 6.03 27.22
N GLY A 30 -59.41 5.80 28.40
CA GLY A 30 -60.15 5.36 29.58
C GLY A 30 -61.21 6.37 30.05
N ALA A 31 -60.91 7.68 29.99
CA ALA A 31 -61.87 8.72 30.34
C ALA A 31 -63.03 8.82 29.34
N VAL A 32 -62.76 8.69 28.03
CA VAL A 32 -63.79 8.63 26.99
C VAL A 32 -64.65 7.39 27.17
N HIS A 33 -64.05 6.23 27.44
CA HIS A 33 -64.79 4.99 27.70
C HIS A 33 -65.67 5.09 28.95
N ARG A 34 -65.19 5.70 30.04
CA ARG A 34 -66.00 5.92 31.26
C ARG A 34 -67.19 6.84 31.01
N ALA A 35 -66.98 7.94 30.28
CA ALA A 35 -68.07 8.86 29.91
C ALA A 35 -69.15 8.17 29.08
N PHE A 36 -68.79 7.13 28.31
CA PHE A 36 -69.74 6.32 27.54
C PHE A 36 -70.46 5.27 28.40
N THR A 37 -69.76 4.59 29.31
CA THR A 37 -70.37 3.57 30.19
C THR A 37 -71.28 4.15 31.28
N ASP A 38 -70.98 5.36 31.78
CA ASP A 38 -71.83 6.05 32.77
C ASP A 38 -73.18 6.50 32.20
N PHE A 39 -73.36 6.49 30.86
CA PHE A 39 -74.60 6.85 30.21
C PHE A 39 -75.63 5.70 30.16
N GLY A 40 -75.26 4.48 30.56
CA GLY A 40 -76.22 3.38 30.61
C GLY A 40 -75.61 2.02 30.92
N VAL A 41 -75.71 1.64 32.19
CA VAL A 41 -75.49 0.28 32.76
C VAL A 41 -74.02 -0.06 33.07
N ALA A 42 -73.75 -0.05 34.39
CA ALA A 42 -72.60 -0.57 35.15
C ALA A 42 -71.38 0.37 35.30
N GLU A 43 -71.17 0.81 36.55
CA GLU A 43 -69.99 1.53 37.04
C GLU A 43 -68.75 0.61 36.97
N LEU A 44 -67.86 0.88 36.02
CA LEU A 44 -66.61 0.13 35.85
C LEU A 44 -65.44 0.93 36.44
N VAL A 45 -65.07 0.64 37.68
CA VAL A 45 -63.85 1.15 38.32
C VAL A 45 -62.64 0.39 37.77
N SER A 46 -61.96 0.96 36.78
CA SER A 46 -60.65 0.45 36.31
C SER A 46 -59.52 1.32 36.85
N ASP A 47 -58.76 0.78 37.80
CA ASP A 47 -57.53 1.36 38.32
C ASP A 47 -56.35 0.74 37.56
N LEU A 48 -55.68 1.52 36.70
CA LEU A 48 -54.61 1.03 35.83
C LEU A 48 -53.25 1.40 36.42
N GLU A 49 -52.67 0.49 37.20
CA GLU A 49 -51.32 0.61 37.76
C GLU A 49 -50.29 -0.01 36.79
N VAL A 50 -49.50 0.85 36.12
CA VAL A 50 -48.45 0.41 35.19
C VAL A 50 -47.09 0.53 35.87
N THR A 51 -46.48 -0.62 36.22
CA THR A 51 -45.09 -0.66 36.69
C THR A 51 -44.17 -1.20 35.59
N SER A 52 -43.13 -0.44 35.26
CA SER A 52 -42.10 -0.82 34.28
C SER A 52 -40.82 -1.20 35.03
N ARG A 53 -40.55 -2.49 35.22
CA ARG A 53 -39.33 -3.00 35.87
C ARG A 53 -38.47 -3.75 34.85
N GLY A 54 -37.44 -3.07 34.31
CA GLY A 54 -36.46 -3.67 33.40
C GLY A 54 -35.31 -4.35 34.16
N ASP A 55 -34.95 -5.56 33.74
CA ASP A 55 -33.89 -6.43 34.32
C ASP A 55 -32.48 -5.85 34.08
N SER A 56 -32.15 -4.77 34.81
CA SER A 56 -30.93 -3.97 34.63
C SER A 56 -29.66 -4.64 35.16
N GLU A 57 -29.77 -5.55 36.13
CA GLU A 57 -28.61 -6.18 36.79
C GLU A 57 -27.95 -7.22 35.90
N LYS A 58 -28.76 -8.08 35.27
CA LYS A 58 -28.30 -9.10 34.32
C LYS A 58 -27.60 -8.49 33.10
N LEU A 59 -28.07 -7.32 32.66
CA LEU A 59 -27.43 -6.56 31.58
C LEU A 59 -26.08 -5.98 32.00
N MET A 60 -25.95 -5.48 33.24
CA MET A 60 -24.67 -4.98 33.76
C MET A 60 -23.62 -6.10 33.83
N GLU A 61 -24.00 -7.28 34.32
CA GLU A 61 -23.11 -8.42 34.42
C GLU A 61 -22.54 -8.83 33.05
N ARG A 62 -23.40 -8.87 32.01
CA ARG A 62 -22.98 -9.15 30.63
C ARG A 62 -22.01 -8.12 30.07
N LEU A 63 -22.23 -6.83 30.35
CA LEU A 63 -21.37 -5.74 29.87
C LEU A 63 -19.98 -5.80 30.51
N VAL A 64 -19.92 -6.00 31.82
CA VAL A 64 -18.65 -6.14 32.55
C VAL A 64 -17.92 -7.41 32.13
N GLY A 65 -18.64 -8.50 31.87
CA GLY A 65 -18.07 -9.73 31.30
C GLY A 65 -17.41 -9.49 29.93
N GLY A 66 -18.07 -8.77 29.03
CA GLY A 66 -17.55 -8.45 27.70
C GLY A 66 -16.31 -7.55 27.72
N GLU A 67 -16.23 -6.61 28.65
CA GLU A 67 -15.04 -5.76 28.81
C GLU A 67 -13.82 -6.56 29.26
N ARG A 68 -14.01 -7.47 30.24
CA ARG A 68 -12.92 -8.32 30.74
C ARG A 68 -12.39 -9.28 29.67
N THR A 69 -13.27 -9.87 28.86
CA THR A 69 -12.85 -10.77 27.78
C THR A 69 -12.06 -10.01 26.71
N LEU A 70 -12.54 -8.85 26.26
CA LEU A 70 -11.83 -8.02 25.27
C LEU A 70 -10.46 -7.58 25.75
N ASN A 71 -10.34 -7.11 27.00
CA ASN A 71 -9.05 -6.69 27.57
C ASN A 71 -8.09 -7.89 27.75
N GLY A 72 -8.61 -9.05 28.15
CA GLY A 72 -7.86 -10.30 28.22
C GLY A 72 -7.31 -10.71 26.86
N THR A 73 -8.16 -10.72 25.83
CA THR A 73 -7.74 -11.04 24.45
C THR A 73 -6.73 -10.03 23.92
N ALA A 74 -6.94 -8.73 24.11
CA ALA A 74 -6.01 -7.69 23.69
C ALA A 74 -4.62 -7.87 24.32
N LYS A 75 -4.55 -8.11 25.64
CA LYS A 75 -3.28 -8.38 26.34
C LYS A 75 -2.59 -9.64 25.83
N SER A 76 -3.33 -10.71 25.57
CA SER A 76 -2.75 -11.94 25.02
C SER A 76 -2.16 -11.74 23.62
N ILE A 77 -2.83 -10.97 22.76
CA ILE A 77 -2.35 -10.63 21.42
C ILE A 77 -1.09 -9.77 21.50
N LEU A 78 -1.08 -8.74 22.36
CA LEU A 78 0.09 -7.88 22.57
C LEU A 78 1.31 -8.69 23.06
N ALA A 79 1.11 -9.57 24.04
CA ALA A 79 2.19 -10.41 24.55
C ALA A 79 2.74 -11.38 23.48
N ALA A 80 1.86 -11.97 22.66
CA ALA A 80 2.27 -12.82 21.55
C ALA A 80 3.05 -12.05 20.47
N LEU A 81 2.61 -10.82 20.15
CA LEU A 81 3.30 -9.94 19.19
C LEU A 81 4.68 -9.51 19.69
N ASP A 82 4.82 -9.16 20.97
CA ASP A 82 6.10 -8.79 21.56
C ASP A 82 7.09 -9.97 21.60
N MET A 83 6.59 -11.17 21.91
CA MET A 83 7.41 -12.39 21.88
C MET A 83 7.86 -12.72 20.46
N LEU A 84 6.96 -12.61 19.47
CA LEU A 84 7.26 -12.88 18.07
C LEU A 84 8.25 -11.84 17.50
N SER A 85 8.09 -10.56 17.84
CA SER A 85 8.98 -9.50 17.37
C SER A 85 10.39 -9.66 17.95
N SER A 86 10.51 -9.93 19.25
CA SER A 86 11.80 -10.02 19.92
C SER A 86 12.62 -11.23 19.47
N VAL A 87 11.98 -12.41 19.36
CA VAL A 87 12.64 -13.63 18.88
C VAL A 87 12.91 -13.53 17.37
N GLY A 88 11.93 -13.08 16.60
CA GLY A 88 12.03 -12.90 15.16
C GLY A 88 13.15 -11.92 14.78
N GLN A 89 13.26 -10.78 15.46
CA GLN A 89 14.29 -9.78 15.20
C GLN A 89 15.70 -10.32 15.48
N ARG A 90 15.91 -11.07 16.57
CA ARG A 90 17.22 -11.67 16.88
C ARG A 90 17.64 -12.69 15.83
N LEU A 91 16.74 -13.61 15.46
CA LEU A 91 17.02 -14.64 14.46
C LEU A 91 17.23 -14.03 13.07
N PHE A 92 16.38 -13.08 12.68
CA PHE A 92 16.50 -12.38 11.39
C PHE A 92 17.81 -11.59 11.31
N SER A 93 18.19 -10.90 12.38
CA SER A 93 19.47 -10.16 12.44
C SER A 93 20.66 -11.11 12.33
N ALA A 94 20.66 -12.23 13.06
CA ALA A 94 21.75 -13.20 13.01
C ALA A 94 21.86 -13.85 11.61
N PHE A 95 20.73 -14.24 11.02
CA PHE A 95 20.67 -14.81 9.68
C PHE A 95 21.08 -13.81 8.60
N SER A 96 20.64 -12.55 8.71
CA SER A 96 21.04 -11.46 7.81
C SER A 96 22.55 -11.25 7.85
N PHE A 97 23.14 -11.18 9.05
CA PHE A 97 24.59 -11.05 9.21
C PHE A 97 25.34 -12.24 8.61
N LEU A 98 24.89 -13.47 8.87
CA LEU A 98 25.48 -14.68 8.29
C LEU A 98 25.43 -14.66 6.76
N LEU A 99 24.29 -14.31 6.17
CA LEU A 99 24.14 -14.18 4.72
C LEU A 99 25.06 -13.11 4.14
N LEU A 100 25.17 -11.95 4.79
CA LEU A 100 26.07 -10.88 4.37
C LEU A 100 27.53 -11.35 4.39
N MET A 101 27.94 -12.07 5.43
CA MET A 101 29.28 -12.66 5.52
C MET A 101 29.54 -13.67 4.41
N VAL A 102 28.63 -14.63 4.21
CA VAL A 102 28.75 -15.65 3.15
C VAL A 102 28.82 -15.00 1.77
N PHE A 103 27.95 -14.02 1.49
CA PHE A 103 27.94 -13.30 0.23
C PHE A 103 29.25 -12.55 -0.01
N THR A 104 29.77 -11.88 1.02
CA THR A 104 31.02 -11.13 0.96
C THR A 104 32.21 -12.06 0.68
N VAL A 105 32.31 -13.18 1.41
CA VAL A 105 33.37 -14.18 1.20
C VAL A 105 33.28 -14.81 -0.19
N LEU A 106 32.07 -15.16 -0.65
CA LEU A 106 31.87 -15.74 -1.98
C LEU A 106 32.24 -14.74 -3.08
N HIS A 107 31.86 -13.48 -2.93
CA HIS A 107 32.22 -12.41 -3.86
C HIS A 107 33.73 -12.18 -3.88
N LEU A 108 34.37 -12.17 -2.73
CA LEU A 108 35.81 -12.00 -2.63
C LEU A 108 36.54 -13.17 -3.31
N ARG A 109 36.15 -14.41 -3.01
CA ARG A 109 36.69 -15.61 -3.66
C ARG A 109 36.51 -15.56 -5.17
N ARG A 110 35.33 -15.10 -5.63
CA ARG A 110 35.04 -14.92 -7.05
C ARG A 110 35.93 -13.85 -7.68
N PHE A 111 36.19 -12.74 -7.00
CA PHE A 111 37.07 -11.67 -7.48
C PHE A 111 38.51 -12.17 -7.62
N CYS A 112 39.04 -12.86 -6.61
CA CYS A 112 40.42 -13.37 -6.63
C CYS A 112 40.62 -14.49 -7.66
N HIS A 113 39.66 -15.41 -7.83
CA HIS A 113 39.85 -16.60 -8.67
C HIS A 113 39.45 -16.40 -10.14
N ASN A 114 38.54 -15.47 -10.45
CA ASN A 114 38.04 -15.29 -11.81
C ASN A 114 38.57 -14.01 -12.45
N LYS A 115 39.62 -14.15 -13.26
CA LYS A 115 40.15 -13.12 -14.19
C LYS A 115 39.09 -12.57 -15.17
N LYS A 116 37.93 -13.24 -15.28
CA LYS A 116 36.81 -12.83 -16.12
C LYS A 116 35.82 -11.86 -15.44
N CYS A 117 35.90 -11.67 -14.12
CA CYS A 117 34.91 -10.88 -13.39
C CYS A 117 35.06 -9.38 -13.63
N GLU A 118 33.92 -8.69 -13.78
CA GLU A 118 33.83 -7.22 -13.88
C GLU A 118 34.72 -6.55 -14.94
N ASN A 119 35.04 -7.27 -16.03
CA ASN A 119 35.77 -6.81 -17.23
C ASN A 119 35.03 -5.76 -18.10
N VAL A 120 34.10 -5.04 -17.50
CA VAL A 120 33.31 -3.96 -18.09
C VAL A 120 33.86 -2.62 -17.60
N TYR A 121 34.56 -2.59 -16.47
CA TYR A 121 35.04 -1.35 -15.85
C TYR A 121 36.50 -1.08 -16.18
N ILE A 122 36.79 0.16 -16.54
CA ILE A 122 38.14 0.69 -16.75
C ILE A 122 38.47 1.54 -15.52
N THR A 123 39.48 1.13 -14.77
CA THR A 123 39.89 1.76 -13.51
C THR A 123 41.20 2.52 -13.69
N ARG A 124 41.65 3.26 -12.65
CA ARG A 124 42.91 4.00 -12.69
C ARG A 124 44.13 3.09 -12.86
N THR A 125 44.08 1.88 -12.31
CA THR A 125 45.13 0.87 -12.52
C THR A 125 45.24 0.48 -14.00
N PHE A 126 44.10 0.42 -14.71
CA PHE A 126 44.10 0.18 -16.16
C PHE A 126 44.73 1.33 -16.94
N THR A 127 44.43 2.59 -16.58
CA THR A 127 45.00 3.75 -17.28
C THR A 127 46.51 3.81 -17.12
N HIS A 128 47.02 3.58 -15.90
CA HIS A 128 48.45 3.53 -15.65
C HIS A 128 49.14 2.38 -16.39
N PHE A 129 48.51 1.20 -16.45
CA PHE A 129 49.03 0.08 -17.23
C PHE A 129 49.08 0.38 -18.74
N ASP A 130 48.06 1.01 -19.30
CA ASP A 130 48.03 1.39 -20.73
C ASP A 130 49.09 2.44 -21.06
N GLU A 131 49.31 3.41 -20.17
CA GLU A 131 50.39 4.40 -20.29
C GLU A 131 51.77 3.76 -20.27
N LYS A 132 52.00 2.79 -19.37
CA LYS A 132 53.24 2.01 -19.33
C LYS A 132 53.47 1.23 -20.64
N GLN A 133 52.44 0.54 -21.14
CA GLN A 133 52.52 -0.20 -22.41
C GLN A 133 52.82 0.74 -23.59
N LYS A 134 52.22 1.93 -23.60
CA LYS A 134 52.48 2.96 -24.60
C LYS A 134 53.93 3.45 -24.55
N ALA A 135 54.48 3.64 -23.35
CA ALA A 135 55.89 4.01 -23.15
C ALA A 135 56.84 2.91 -23.64
N GLU A 136 56.45 1.63 -23.49
CA GLU A 136 57.17 0.46 -24.01
C GLU A 136 56.98 0.23 -25.53
N GLY A 137 56.29 1.12 -26.24
CA GLY A 137 56.06 1.02 -27.69
C GLY A 137 55.00 -0.01 -28.12
N ARG A 138 54.22 -0.54 -27.17
CA ARG A 138 53.11 -1.46 -27.46
C ARG A 138 51.84 -0.67 -27.84
N PRO A 139 50.91 -1.27 -28.60
CA PRO A 139 49.71 -0.57 -29.06
C PRO A 139 48.82 -0.17 -27.87
N PRO A 140 48.48 1.13 -27.73
CA PRO A 140 47.64 1.60 -26.64
C PRO A 140 46.17 1.25 -26.88
N VAL A 141 45.42 1.06 -25.79
CA VAL A 141 43.98 0.84 -25.82
C VAL A 141 43.22 2.17 -25.73
N LEU A 142 43.71 3.16 -24.98
CA LEU A 142 43.07 4.46 -24.85
C LEU A 142 43.51 5.41 -26.00
N PRO A 143 42.62 6.28 -26.54
CA PRO A 143 41.23 6.52 -26.14
C PRO A 143 40.24 5.46 -26.64
N LEU A 144 39.12 5.29 -25.91
CA LEU A 144 38.03 4.39 -26.31
C LEU A 144 37.24 4.98 -27.48
N THR A 145 36.89 4.14 -28.45
CA THR A 145 35.94 4.53 -29.51
C THR A 145 34.52 4.70 -28.95
N LEU A 146 33.65 5.46 -29.61
CA LEU A 146 32.25 5.65 -29.17
C LEU A 146 31.46 4.34 -28.99
N LYS A 147 31.80 3.30 -29.78
CA LYS A 147 31.20 1.97 -29.65
C LYS A 147 31.74 1.23 -28.42
N GLU A 148 33.01 1.42 -28.09
CA GLU A 148 33.65 0.84 -26.91
C GLU A 148 33.26 1.55 -25.62
N ALA A 149 33.11 2.88 -25.63
CA ALA A 149 32.67 3.68 -24.49
C ALA A 149 31.24 3.33 -24.02
N ARG A 150 30.41 2.73 -24.88
CA ARG A 150 29.11 2.15 -24.48
C ARG A 150 29.22 0.79 -23.81
N ARG A 151 30.33 0.06 -24.04
CA ARG A 151 30.56 -1.28 -23.48
C ARG A 151 31.46 -1.24 -22.24
N TYR A 152 32.43 -0.34 -22.20
CA TYR A 152 33.40 -0.22 -21.12
C TYR A 152 33.20 1.12 -20.41
N ILE A 153 33.07 1.07 -19.08
CA ILE A 153 32.73 2.22 -18.24
C ILE A 153 33.98 2.65 -17.49
N THR A 154 34.41 3.89 -17.65
CA THR A 154 35.52 4.45 -16.87
C THR A 154 35.04 4.82 -15.47
N ILE A 155 35.78 4.41 -14.44
CA ILE A 155 35.53 4.70 -13.03
C ILE A 155 36.65 5.62 -12.49
N PRO A 156 36.36 6.63 -11.64
CA PRO A 156 35.03 7.05 -11.19
C PRO A 156 34.27 7.80 -12.28
N SER A 157 32.99 7.45 -12.47
CA SER A 157 32.08 8.21 -13.32
C SER A 157 30.90 8.70 -12.49
N PRO A 158 30.55 10.00 -12.55
CA PRO A 158 29.33 10.49 -11.93
C PRO A 158 28.09 10.01 -12.68
N ARG A 159 28.19 9.83 -14.01
CA ARG A 159 27.09 9.41 -14.89
C ARG A 159 26.69 7.96 -14.63
N LEU A 160 25.38 7.69 -14.65
CA LEU A 160 24.81 6.35 -14.50
C LEU A 160 24.90 5.63 -15.85
N SER A 161 25.64 4.52 -15.92
CA SER A 161 25.67 3.70 -17.15
C SER A 161 24.34 2.98 -17.36
N ALA A 162 23.99 2.66 -18.61
CA ALA A 162 22.76 1.90 -18.92
C ALA A 162 22.74 0.51 -18.24
N THR A 163 23.90 -0.11 -18.03
CA THR A 163 24.01 -1.38 -17.29
C THR A 163 23.81 -1.18 -15.78
N GLU A 164 24.36 -0.11 -15.23
CA GLU A 164 24.18 0.27 -13.82
C GLU A 164 22.72 0.67 -13.56
N GLY A 165 22.07 1.38 -14.48
CA GLY A 165 20.66 1.73 -14.40
C GLY A 165 19.73 0.52 -14.40
N LYS A 166 20.02 -0.51 -15.20
CA LYS A 166 19.27 -1.78 -15.17
C LYS A 166 19.44 -2.51 -13.84
N ALA A 167 20.66 -2.55 -13.30
CA ALA A 167 20.92 -3.15 -11.99
C ALA A 167 20.25 -2.36 -10.86
N MET A 168 20.30 -1.03 -10.94
CA MET A 168 19.65 -0.11 -10.01
C MET A 168 18.12 -0.28 -10.05
N LEU A 169 17.52 -0.37 -11.23
CA LEU A 169 16.09 -0.63 -11.38
C LEU A 169 15.70 -1.97 -10.76
N LYS A 170 16.49 -3.02 -10.98
CA LYS A 170 16.26 -4.34 -10.36
C LYS A 170 16.37 -4.28 -8.84
N CYS A 171 17.32 -3.52 -8.30
CA CYS A 171 17.51 -3.35 -6.85
C CYS A 171 16.43 -2.44 -6.22
N SER A 172 15.96 -1.45 -6.97
CA SER A 172 14.92 -0.50 -6.54
C SER A 172 13.50 -1.04 -6.70
N PHE A 173 13.31 -2.10 -7.48
CA PHE A 173 11.97 -2.67 -7.74
C PHE A 173 11.23 -3.06 -6.45
N PRO A 174 11.84 -3.80 -5.50
CA PRO A 174 11.18 -4.12 -4.23
C PRO A 174 10.83 -2.86 -3.43
N VAL A 175 11.76 -1.90 -3.36
CA VAL A 175 11.55 -0.63 -2.65
C VAL A 175 10.35 0.11 -3.23
N PHE A 176 10.28 0.21 -4.56
CA PHE A 176 9.17 0.86 -5.26
C PHE A 176 7.83 0.15 -5.00
N THR A 177 7.81 -1.19 -5.02
CA THR A 177 6.58 -1.95 -4.70
C THR A 177 6.12 -1.72 -3.27
N HIS A 178 7.05 -1.62 -2.31
CA HIS A 178 6.72 -1.28 -0.92
C HIS A 178 6.22 0.16 -0.80
N CYS A 179 6.83 1.13 -1.49
CA CYS A 179 6.31 2.51 -1.56
C CYS A 179 4.86 2.53 -2.04
N LEU A 180 4.57 1.83 -3.13
CA LEU A 180 3.23 1.79 -3.70
C LEU A 180 2.23 1.14 -2.74
N ALA A 181 2.61 0.04 -2.09
CA ALA A 181 1.77 -0.60 -1.09
C ALA A 181 1.44 0.34 0.08
N TRP A 182 2.44 1.08 0.61
CA TRP A 182 2.21 2.07 1.66
C TRP A 182 1.30 3.22 1.22
N VAL A 183 1.46 3.72 -0.01
CA VAL A 183 0.57 4.74 -0.57
C VAL A 183 -0.87 4.22 -0.67
N LEU A 184 -1.06 2.96 -1.07
CA LEU A 184 -2.38 2.32 -1.11
C LEU A 184 -2.98 2.19 0.29
N PHE A 185 -2.23 1.75 1.29
CA PHE A 185 -2.71 1.65 2.68
C PHE A 185 -3.13 3.02 3.22
N ILE A 186 -2.31 4.05 3.01
CA ILE A 186 -2.65 5.44 3.37
C ILE A 186 -3.95 5.87 2.67
N GLY A 187 -4.10 5.55 1.38
CA GLY A 187 -5.31 5.84 0.62
C GLY A 187 -6.55 5.15 1.20
N VAL A 188 -6.44 3.90 1.63
CA VAL A 188 -7.52 3.15 2.29
C VAL A 188 -7.88 3.78 3.64
N ASP A 189 -6.89 4.17 4.44
CA ASP A 189 -7.12 4.83 5.73
C ASP A 189 -7.84 6.18 5.56
N VAL A 190 -7.43 6.97 4.57
CA VAL A 190 -8.09 8.23 4.22
C VAL A 190 -9.52 7.99 3.70
N LEU A 191 -9.73 6.96 2.88
CA LEU A 191 -11.06 6.59 2.42
C LEU A 191 -11.96 6.17 3.59
N MET A 192 -11.44 5.38 4.53
CA MET A 192 -12.16 4.97 5.74
C MET A 192 -12.49 6.18 6.62
N PHE A 193 -11.56 7.13 6.77
CA PHE A 193 -11.80 8.40 7.45
C PHE A 193 -12.99 9.15 6.83
N TRP A 194 -13.00 9.30 5.50
CA TRP A 194 -14.10 9.93 4.78
C TRP A 194 -15.42 9.18 4.95
N LEU A 195 -15.39 7.85 4.91
CA LEU A 195 -16.57 7.02 5.12
C LEU A 195 -17.16 7.24 6.51
N VAL A 196 -16.34 7.26 7.56
CA VAL A 196 -16.79 7.54 8.93
C VAL A 196 -17.34 8.96 9.05
N GLU A 197 -16.73 9.93 8.39
CA GLU A 197 -17.20 11.33 8.40
C GLU A 197 -18.53 11.50 7.67
N VAL A 198 -18.73 10.80 6.54
CA VAL A 198 -20.03 10.74 5.85
C VAL A 198 -21.08 10.11 6.75
N ILE A 199 -20.78 8.96 7.38
CA ILE A 199 -21.70 8.32 8.32
C ILE A 199 -22.04 9.28 9.46
N ARG A 200 -21.05 9.95 10.05
CA ARG A 200 -21.24 10.95 11.11
C ARG A 200 -22.17 12.07 10.64
N THR A 201 -21.93 12.62 9.45
CA THR A 201 -22.72 13.73 8.89
C THR A 201 -24.17 13.30 8.66
N ARG A 202 -24.38 12.12 8.06
CA ARG A 202 -25.72 11.56 7.87
C ARG A 202 -26.41 11.27 9.19
N LEU A 203 -25.71 10.72 10.18
CA LEU A 203 -26.24 10.50 11.53
C LEU A 203 -26.57 11.81 12.26
N HIS A 204 -25.86 12.90 11.96
CA HIS A 204 -26.13 14.22 12.52
C HIS A 204 -27.34 14.89 11.84
N GLU A 205 -27.56 14.64 10.55
CA GLU A 205 -28.71 15.13 9.77
C GLU A 205 -30.00 14.35 10.01
N LEU A 206 -29.94 13.18 10.66
CA LEU A 206 -31.13 12.42 11.05
C LEU A 206 -31.97 13.24 12.03
N GLU A 207 -33.08 13.78 11.51
CA GLU A 207 -34.10 14.49 12.25
C GLU A 207 -34.70 13.60 13.36
N PRO A 208 -35.04 14.14 14.55
CA PRO A 208 -35.68 13.34 15.59
C PRO A 208 -36.94 12.68 15.02
N PHE A 209 -37.07 11.37 15.22
CA PHE A 209 -38.15 10.60 14.64
C PHE A 209 -39.48 11.07 15.25
N HIS A 210 -40.34 11.65 14.42
CA HIS A 210 -41.66 12.11 14.82
C HIS A 210 -42.63 10.93 14.77
N VAL A 211 -43.08 10.44 15.93
CA VAL A 211 -44.10 9.39 16.00
C VAL A 211 -45.47 10.07 16.13
N PRO A 212 -46.32 10.08 15.08
CA PRO A 212 -47.65 10.64 15.20
C PRO A 212 -48.55 9.66 15.97
N LEU A 213 -48.93 10.02 17.20
CA LEU A 213 -49.97 9.32 17.96
C LEU A 213 -51.25 10.15 17.89
N ILE A 214 -51.92 10.10 16.74
CA ILE A 214 -53.17 10.82 16.51
C ILE A 214 -54.32 9.84 16.74
N MET A 215 -55.15 10.11 17.73
CA MET A 215 -56.37 9.34 17.99
C MET A 215 -57.55 10.04 17.35
N ASN A 216 -58.29 9.30 16.53
CA ASN A 216 -59.53 9.75 15.92
C ASN A 216 -60.64 8.77 16.28
N ILE A 217 -61.69 9.27 16.92
CA ILE A 217 -62.88 8.48 17.22
C ILE A 217 -63.93 8.96 16.22
N ASN A 218 -64.23 8.12 15.23
CA ASN A 218 -65.31 8.40 14.30
C ASN A 218 -66.63 8.04 15.00
N GLU A 219 -67.53 9.01 15.07
CA GLU A 219 -68.89 8.85 15.56
C GLU A 219 -69.71 8.05 14.55
N ASP A 220 -69.79 6.73 14.72
CA ASP A 220 -70.84 5.92 14.09
C ASP A 220 -71.30 4.84 15.08
N MET A 221 -71.88 5.27 16.21
CA MET A 221 -72.54 4.32 17.11
C MET A 221 -73.79 4.94 17.76
N THR A 222 -74.94 4.64 17.14
CA THR A 222 -76.27 4.96 17.65
C THR A 222 -76.58 4.16 18.92
N ALA A 223 -76.72 4.84 20.05
CA ALA A 223 -77.36 4.30 21.25
C ALA A 223 -78.65 5.10 21.52
N ILE A 224 -79.79 4.40 21.40
CA ILE A 224 -81.12 4.80 21.88
C ILE A 224 -81.51 6.25 21.52
N GLY A 225 -81.74 6.51 20.22
CA GLY A 225 -82.67 7.54 19.73
C GLY A 225 -82.41 9.02 20.06
N VAL A 226 -81.34 9.37 20.77
CA VAL A 226 -80.98 10.77 21.07
C VAL A 226 -79.60 11.04 20.48
N PRO A 227 -79.46 11.94 19.49
CA PRO A 227 -78.16 12.33 18.98
C PRO A 227 -77.45 13.17 20.05
N ILE A 228 -76.53 12.56 20.78
CA ILE A 228 -75.60 13.30 21.63
C ILE A 228 -74.46 13.73 20.72
N SER A 229 -74.53 14.96 20.20
CA SER A 229 -73.40 15.59 19.52
C SER A 229 -72.34 15.95 20.55
N VAL A 230 -71.52 14.98 20.95
CA VAL A 230 -70.29 15.29 21.68
C VAL A 230 -69.23 15.50 20.61
N GLU A 231 -68.88 16.74 20.29
CA GLU A 231 -67.70 17.04 19.47
C GLU A 231 -66.43 16.52 20.19
N ILE A 232 -66.14 15.22 20.09
CA ILE A 232 -64.93 14.60 20.62
C ILE A 232 -63.83 14.86 19.61
N ASN A 233 -63.28 16.06 19.73
CA ASN A 233 -62.28 16.62 18.86
C ASN A 233 -61.00 15.76 18.83
N ARG A 234 -60.49 15.52 17.62
CA ARG A 234 -59.21 14.86 17.29
C ARG A 234 -58.10 15.32 18.25
N ARG A 235 -57.48 14.37 18.98
CA ARG A 235 -56.36 14.65 19.90
C ARG A 235 -55.05 14.11 19.36
N ASP A 236 -54.03 14.99 19.36
CA ASP A 236 -52.66 14.65 18.99
C ASP A 236 -51.80 14.42 20.25
N PHE A 237 -51.20 13.24 20.35
CA PHE A 237 -50.25 12.84 21.39
C PHE A 237 -48.84 12.59 20.82
N SER A 238 -48.55 13.15 19.64
CA SER A 238 -47.26 13.01 18.97
C SER A 238 -46.07 13.38 19.86
N TYR A 239 -44.96 12.68 19.65
CA TYR A 239 -43.71 12.95 20.32
C TYR A 239 -42.53 12.74 19.39
N GLN A 240 -41.43 13.43 19.69
CA GLN A 240 -40.18 13.37 18.97
C GLN A 240 -39.15 12.62 19.80
N VAL A 241 -38.51 11.60 19.23
CA VAL A 241 -37.42 10.87 19.90
C VAL A 241 -36.15 10.96 19.09
N SER A 242 -35.07 11.45 19.71
CA SER A 242 -33.73 11.33 19.14
C SER A 242 -33.19 9.92 19.40
N ILE A 243 -32.88 9.19 18.32
CA ILE A 243 -32.37 7.82 18.41
C ILE A 243 -30.90 7.83 18.84
N PHE A 244 -30.12 8.84 18.42
CA PHE A 244 -28.68 8.95 18.68
C PHE A 244 -28.30 10.20 19.46
N GLU A 245 -27.52 10.02 20.51
CA GLU A 245 -26.91 11.11 21.27
C GLU A 245 -25.72 11.73 20.51
N LYS A 246 -25.69 13.07 20.38
CA LYS A 246 -24.68 13.79 19.60
C LYS A 246 -23.24 13.53 20.08
N SER A 247 -23.08 13.30 21.38
CA SER A 247 -21.80 13.01 22.03
C SER A 247 -21.24 11.62 21.70
N CYS A 248 -22.07 10.72 21.20
CA CYS A 248 -21.71 9.33 20.88
C CYS A 248 -21.51 9.07 19.39
N LEU A 249 -21.54 10.11 18.55
CA LEU A 249 -21.18 9.96 17.14
C LEU A 249 -19.68 9.63 17.04
N PRO A 250 -19.31 8.74 16.10
CA PRO A 250 -17.92 8.42 15.88
C PRO A 250 -17.18 9.70 15.47
N LYS A 251 -16.16 10.08 16.23
CA LYS A 251 -15.23 11.15 15.88
C LYS A 251 -14.05 10.51 15.17
N PRO A 252 -13.89 10.70 13.85
CA PRO A 252 -12.74 10.13 13.17
C PRO A 252 -11.48 10.87 13.61
N ILE A 253 -10.51 10.13 14.13
CA ILE A 253 -9.19 10.64 14.48
C ILE A 253 -8.22 10.04 13.47
N LEU A 254 -7.58 10.89 12.67
CA LEU A 254 -6.57 10.45 11.72
C LEU A 254 -5.23 10.31 12.44
N LEU A 255 -5.01 9.15 13.07
CA LEU A 255 -3.73 8.77 13.72
C LEU A 255 -2.53 8.76 12.77
N LEU A 256 -2.80 8.86 11.46
CA LEU A 256 -1.81 8.80 10.41
C LEU A 256 -0.83 10.00 10.45
N TYR A 257 -1.25 11.18 10.95
CA TYR A 257 -0.42 12.38 10.93
C TYR A 257 0.89 12.22 11.73
N ASP A 258 0.82 11.61 12.91
CA ASP A 258 2.00 11.40 13.77
C ASP A 258 2.94 10.30 13.23
N SER A 259 2.39 9.36 12.46
CA SER A 259 3.15 8.24 11.86
C SER A 259 3.60 8.50 10.42
N ILE A 260 3.08 9.54 9.75
CA ILE A 260 3.48 9.92 8.39
C ILE A 260 4.92 10.38 8.33
N LEU A 261 5.35 11.22 9.27
CA LEU A 261 6.72 11.74 9.26
C LEU A 261 7.78 10.63 9.33
N PRO A 262 7.75 9.70 10.31
CA PRO A 262 8.71 8.61 10.35
C PRO A 262 8.60 7.68 9.13
N LEU A 263 7.38 7.45 8.61
CA LEU A 263 7.18 6.63 7.41
C LEU A 263 7.81 7.26 6.16
N VAL A 264 7.61 8.56 5.96
CA VAL A 264 8.19 9.32 4.83
C VAL A 264 9.71 9.33 4.94
N VAL A 265 10.25 9.54 6.14
CA VAL A 265 11.71 9.48 6.37
C VAL A 265 12.27 8.10 6.05
N LEU A 266 11.61 7.03 6.51
CA LEU A 266 12.00 5.65 6.20
C LEU A 266 11.99 5.39 4.69
N LEU A 267 10.93 5.84 4.00
CA LEU A 267 10.78 5.66 2.57
C LEU A 267 11.84 6.41 1.76
N ALA A 268 12.11 7.66 2.15
CA ALA A 268 13.14 8.49 1.55
C ALA A 268 14.53 7.86 1.76
N ALA A 269 14.81 7.33 2.95
CA ALA A 269 16.06 6.63 3.25
C ALA A 269 16.22 5.35 2.40
N LEU A 270 15.16 4.56 2.23
CA LEU A 270 15.19 3.37 1.37
C LEU A 270 15.44 3.74 -0.10
N LEU A 271 14.80 4.81 -0.58
CA LEU A 271 15.01 5.31 -1.94
C LEU A 271 16.44 5.84 -2.13
N SER A 272 16.98 6.58 -1.17
CA SER A 272 18.36 7.07 -1.26
C SER A 272 19.37 5.92 -1.26
N MET A 273 19.16 4.89 -0.43
CA MET A 273 20.00 3.69 -0.42
C MET A 273 19.92 2.94 -1.76
N ALA A 274 18.74 2.84 -2.36
CA ALA A 274 18.56 2.23 -3.68
C ALA A 274 19.31 3.01 -4.78
N LEU A 275 19.29 4.35 -4.75
CA LEU A 275 20.05 5.18 -5.69
C LEU A 275 21.56 5.06 -5.49
N MET A 276 22.01 4.99 -4.23
CA MET A 276 23.43 4.84 -3.89
C MET A 276 23.99 3.43 -4.20
N SER A 277 23.13 2.42 -4.35
CA SER A 277 23.55 1.04 -4.63
C SER A 277 24.45 0.89 -5.86
N ALA A 278 24.21 1.70 -6.91
CA ALA A 278 25.06 1.71 -8.10
C ALA A 278 26.47 2.22 -7.79
N LYS A 279 26.59 3.27 -6.96
CA LYS A 279 27.89 3.81 -6.52
C LYS A 279 28.61 2.88 -5.56
N LEU A 280 27.89 2.14 -4.72
CA LEU A 280 28.50 1.12 -3.86
C LEU A 280 29.25 0.05 -4.68
N THR A 281 28.77 -0.26 -5.89
CA THR A 281 29.48 -1.20 -6.78
C THR A 281 30.82 -0.62 -7.25
N GLN A 282 30.86 0.67 -7.60
CA GLN A 282 32.10 1.35 -8.00
C GLN A 282 33.08 1.47 -6.83
N ILE A 283 32.59 1.88 -5.65
CA ILE A 283 33.40 1.98 -4.42
C ILE A 283 33.95 0.61 -4.04
N ARG A 284 33.12 -0.43 -4.06
CA ARG A 284 33.55 -1.81 -3.77
C ARG A 284 34.69 -2.25 -4.70
N LEU A 285 34.56 -1.98 -6.00
CA LEU A 285 35.61 -2.32 -6.95
C LEU A 285 36.91 -1.56 -6.68
N MET A 286 36.84 -0.25 -6.39
CA MET A 286 38.01 0.53 -5.99
C MET A 286 38.69 -0.03 -4.74
N VAL A 287 37.90 -0.38 -3.72
CA VAL A 287 38.39 -0.98 -2.48
C VAL A 287 39.08 -2.31 -2.78
N PHE A 288 38.46 -3.19 -3.57
CA PHE A 288 39.08 -4.48 -3.92
C PHE A 288 40.36 -4.34 -4.75
N GLU A 289 40.45 -3.35 -5.63
CA GLU A 289 41.70 -3.09 -6.35
C GLU A 289 42.83 -2.64 -5.41
N GLN A 290 42.50 -1.86 -4.39
CA GLN A 290 43.48 -1.38 -3.42
C GLN A 290 43.96 -2.49 -2.47
N PHE A 291 43.06 -3.39 -2.04
CA PHE A 291 43.42 -4.50 -1.16
C PHE A 291 44.04 -5.70 -1.90
N PHE A 292 43.67 -5.95 -3.16
CA PHE A 292 44.11 -7.10 -3.96
C PHE A 292 44.78 -6.65 -5.26
N SER A 293 45.85 -5.86 -5.15
CA SER A 293 46.57 -5.26 -6.29
C SER A 293 47.06 -6.30 -7.30
N THR A 294 47.62 -7.43 -6.86
CA THR A 294 48.14 -8.48 -7.75
C THR A 294 47.04 -9.05 -8.66
N ASN A 295 45.86 -9.35 -8.10
CA ASN A 295 44.73 -9.84 -8.89
C ASN A 295 44.17 -8.75 -9.82
N ALA A 296 44.24 -7.48 -9.40
CA ALA A 296 43.82 -6.35 -10.21
C ALA A 296 44.73 -6.13 -11.42
N GLU A 297 46.05 -6.28 -11.26
CA GLU A 297 47.03 -6.21 -12.35
C GLU A 297 46.79 -7.32 -13.39
N GLU A 298 46.67 -8.58 -12.97
CA GLU A 298 46.36 -9.68 -13.88
C GLU A 298 45.04 -9.49 -14.65
N ARG A 299 44.02 -8.93 -13.98
CA ARG A 299 42.73 -8.60 -14.60
C ARG A 299 42.90 -7.51 -15.67
N VAL A 300 43.68 -6.47 -15.37
CA VAL A 300 43.96 -5.36 -16.28
C VAL A 300 44.71 -5.84 -17.52
N GLU A 301 45.74 -6.69 -17.35
CA GLU A 301 46.46 -7.31 -18.47
C GLU A 301 45.55 -8.13 -19.37
N PHE A 302 44.71 -8.97 -18.76
CA PHE A 302 43.72 -9.77 -19.49
C PHE A 302 42.72 -8.89 -20.25
N LEU A 303 42.22 -7.82 -19.62
CA LEU A 303 41.28 -6.90 -20.24
C LEU A 303 41.92 -6.13 -21.41
N HIS A 304 43.16 -5.68 -21.24
CA HIS A 304 43.95 -4.98 -22.26
C HIS A 304 44.14 -5.86 -23.50
N ALA A 305 44.64 -7.08 -23.31
CA ALA A 305 44.82 -8.06 -24.37
C ALA A 305 43.50 -8.42 -25.06
N LYS A 306 42.40 -8.52 -24.30
CA LYS A 306 41.07 -8.82 -24.84
C LYS A 306 40.54 -7.70 -25.74
N ILE A 307 40.76 -6.44 -25.37
CA ILE A 307 40.33 -5.29 -26.19
C ILE A 307 41.15 -5.23 -27.47
N LEU A 308 42.48 -5.37 -27.39
CA LEU A 308 43.35 -5.38 -28.57
C LEU A 308 43.00 -6.52 -29.54
N LYS A 309 42.81 -7.75 -29.03
CA LYS A 309 42.38 -8.90 -29.85
C LYS A 309 41.04 -8.67 -30.53
N LYS A 310 40.13 -7.92 -29.89
CA LYS A 310 38.84 -7.59 -30.48
C LYS A 310 38.97 -6.54 -31.59
N ARG A 311 39.81 -5.52 -31.39
CA ARG A 311 40.10 -4.51 -32.41
C ARG A 311 40.76 -5.14 -33.64
N SER A 312 41.77 -5.99 -33.46
CA SER A 312 42.44 -6.67 -34.57
C SER A 312 41.50 -7.56 -35.38
N ARG A 313 40.60 -8.29 -34.69
CA ARG A 313 39.56 -9.09 -35.36
C ARG A 313 38.56 -8.24 -36.14
N MET A 314 38.11 -7.12 -35.56
CA MET A 314 37.18 -6.21 -36.26
C MET A 314 37.82 -5.56 -37.48
N GLU A 315 39.10 -5.18 -37.38
CA GLU A 315 39.85 -4.62 -38.50
C GLU A 315 40.11 -5.67 -39.59
N GLY A 316 40.47 -6.89 -39.21
CA GLY A 316 40.61 -8.01 -40.15
C GLY A 316 39.32 -8.31 -40.91
N ASN A 317 38.18 -8.33 -40.21
CA ASN A 317 36.86 -8.50 -40.83
C ASN A 317 36.54 -7.35 -41.79
N ARG A 318 36.83 -6.09 -41.41
CA ARG A 318 36.59 -4.92 -42.27
C ARG A 318 37.41 -4.99 -43.56
N LYS A 319 38.69 -5.35 -43.46
CA LYS A 319 39.55 -5.53 -44.65
C LYS A 319 39.09 -6.66 -45.55
N ALA A 320 38.60 -7.76 -44.97
CA ALA A 320 38.04 -8.88 -45.74
C ALA A 320 36.73 -8.52 -46.44
N GLU A 321 35.90 -7.69 -45.81
CA GLU A 321 34.67 -7.17 -46.41
C GLU A 321 34.98 -6.19 -47.55
N GLU A 322 35.95 -5.29 -47.35
CA GLU A 322 36.43 -4.38 -48.41
C GLU A 322 37.05 -5.12 -49.60
N SER A 323 37.83 -6.18 -49.35
CA SER A 323 38.40 -6.99 -50.44
C SER A 323 37.33 -7.79 -51.18
N SER A 324 36.35 -8.35 -50.46
CA SER A 324 35.18 -9.01 -51.04
C SER A 324 34.39 -8.04 -51.93
N LEU A 325 34.07 -6.84 -51.43
CA LEU A 325 33.38 -5.80 -52.20
C LEU A 325 34.17 -5.37 -53.43
N ARG A 326 35.49 -5.17 -53.33
CA ARG A 326 36.33 -4.87 -54.50
C ARG A 326 36.28 -5.98 -55.53
N SER A 327 36.36 -7.24 -55.11
CA SER A 327 36.26 -8.39 -56.01
C SER A 327 34.89 -8.49 -56.69
N LEU A 328 33.82 -8.11 -55.98
CA LEU A 328 32.46 -8.07 -56.53
C LEU A 328 32.34 -6.97 -57.60
N ILE A 329 32.88 -5.78 -57.31
CA ILE A 329 32.88 -4.63 -58.21
C ILE A 329 33.73 -4.88 -59.47
N GLN A 330 34.81 -5.67 -59.36
CA GLN A 330 35.65 -6.02 -60.52
C GLN A 330 35.00 -7.03 -61.46
N LYS A 331 33.93 -7.73 -61.04
CA LYS A 331 33.23 -8.67 -61.92
C LYS A 331 32.40 -7.90 -62.95
N PRO A 332 32.59 -8.14 -64.26
CA PRO A 332 31.82 -7.45 -65.30
C PRO A 332 30.31 -7.73 -65.19
N ASP A 333 29.94 -8.93 -64.72
CA ASP A 333 28.55 -9.34 -64.47
C ASP A 333 27.84 -8.48 -63.42
N PHE A 334 28.59 -7.87 -62.49
CA PHE A 334 28.04 -6.97 -61.48
C PHE A 334 27.56 -5.64 -62.09
N TRP A 335 28.27 -5.12 -63.09
CA TRP A 335 27.93 -3.86 -63.76
C TRP A 335 26.97 -4.05 -64.94
N CYS A 336 27.03 -5.19 -65.62
CA CYS A 336 26.20 -5.50 -66.78
C CYS A 336 25.46 -6.85 -66.63
N PRO A 337 24.57 -7.00 -65.63
CA PRO A 337 23.89 -8.28 -65.35
C PRO A 337 23.00 -8.78 -66.49
N ILE A 338 22.61 -7.91 -67.44
CA ILE A 338 21.79 -8.26 -68.60
C ILE A 338 22.63 -8.88 -69.73
N LEU A 339 23.90 -8.49 -69.87
CA LEU A 339 24.82 -9.01 -70.91
C LEU A 339 25.45 -10.35 -70.51
N TYR A 340 25.66 -10.58 -69.22
CA TYR A 340 26.30 -11.77 -68.67
C TYR A 340 25.29 -12.67 -67.92
N ARG A 341 24.07 -12.79 -68.45
CA ARG A 341 23.13 -13.78 -67.91
C ARG A 341 23.72 -15.18 -68.17
N PRO A 342 23.87 -16.04 -67.16
CA PRO A 342 24.24 -17.43 -67.37
C PRO A 342 23.22 -18.03 -68.34
N GLN A 343 23.69 -18.63 -69.43
CA GLN A 343 22.83 -19.38 -70.34
C GLN A 343 22.21 -20.50 -69.51
N GLU A 344 20.91 -20.40 -69.27
CA GLU A 344 20.11 -21.40 -68.59
C GLU A 344 20.15 -22.65 -69.47
N ASN A 345 21.05 -23.58 -69.16
CA ASN A 345 21.07 -24.88 -69.78
C ASN A 345 19.82 -25.61 -69.29
N ASP A 346 18.73 -25.47 -70.04
CA ASP A 346 17.59 -26.37 -69.99
C ASP A 346 18.11 -27.81 -70.20
N PRO A 347 17.89 -28.75 -69.27
CA PRO A 347 18.12 -30.15 -69.55
C PRO A 347 16.95 -30.65 -70.41
N ILE A 348 17.07 -30.52 -71.72
CA ILE A 348 16.24 -31.29 -72.65
C ILE A 348 16.96 -32.62 -72.94
N GLN A 349 16.42 -33.64 -72.26
CA GLN A 349 16.36 -35.07 -72.61
C GLN A 349 17.58 -35.96 -72.38
#